data_AF-A0A7Y5K2X6-F1
#
_entry.id   AF-A0A7Y5K2X6-F1
#
_cell.length_a   1.000
_cell.length_b   1.000
_cell.length_c   1.000
_cell.angle_alpha   90.00
_cell.angle_beta   90.00
_cell.angle_gamma   90.00
#
_symmetry.space_group_name_H-M   'P 1'
#
loop_
_entity.id
_entity.type
_entity.pdbx_description
1 polymer ?
#
loop_
_entity_poly.entity_id
_entity_poly.type
_entity_poly.pdbx_seq_one_letter_code
_entity_poly.pdbx_strand_id
1 'polypeptide(L)'
;MRELKMYCAARDQDVHVVLTDEPTEDGQATVMDSEVICLEIGERCTGSLCPVCAVSWEAMDARLAKSGLRPEIRRKLPGHCEGCGRETELVISSGGYLSCTECGTTWRWRTA
;
A
#
# COMPACT_ATOMS: atom_id res chain seq x y z
N MET A 1 13.27 -7.27 -2.22
CA MET A 1 12.92 -5.99 -1.57
C MET A 1 14.10 -5.51 -0.75
N ARG A 2 14.36 -4.20 -0.74
CA ARG A 2 15.42 -3.59 0.07
C ARG A 2 14.88 -2.43 0.89
N GLU A 3 15.17 -2.42 2.18
CA GLU A 3 14.82 -1.31 3.08
C GLU A 3 15.96 -0.27 3.13
N LEU A 4 15.59 1.00 3.18
CA LEU A 4 16.49 2.12 3.39
C LEU A 4 15.81 3.26 4.14
N LYS A 5 16.63 4.15 4.70
CA LYS A 5 16.18 5.38 5.36
C LYS A 5 16.33 6.56 4.41
N MET A 6 15.31 7.41 4.35
CA MET A 6 15.31 8.66 3.59
C MET A 6 14.74 9.78 4.46
N TYR A 7 15.31 10.98 4.35
CA TYR A 7 14.79 12.15 5.07
C TYR A 7 13.46 12.63 4.47
N CYS A 8 12.44 12.79 5.31
CA CYS A 8 11.13 13.29 4.92
C CYS A 8 10.91 14.71 5.43
N ALA A 9 10.94 15.68 4.50
CA ALA A 9 10.71 17.09 4.83
C ALA A 9 9.33 17.38 5.46
N ALA A 10 8.31 16.56 5.18
CA ALA A 10 6.97 16.73 5.76
C ALA A 10 6.90 16.28 7.24
N ARG A 11 7.80 15.38 7.67
CA ARG A 11 7.86 14.89 9.06
C ARG A 11 9.08 15.40 9.82
N ASP A 12 10.00 16.07 9.14
CA ASP A 12 11.28 16.54 9.66
C ASP A 12 12.11 15.44 10.36
N GLN A 13 12.13 14.25 9.77
CA GLN A 13 12.83 13.08 10.29
C GLN A 13 13.11 12.06 9.18
N ASP A 14 14.01 11.12 9.46
CA ASP A 14 14.21 9.94 8.60
C ASP A 14 13.00 9.00 8.68
N VAL A 15 12.56 8.52 7.51
CA VAL A 15 11.51 7.52 7.32
C VAL A 15 12.09 6.28 6.65
N HIS A 16 11.52 5.12 6.93
CA HIS A 16 11.88 3.87 6.29
C HIS A 16 11.08 3.71 4.99
N VAL A 17 11.81 3.43 3.93
CA VAL A 17 11.25 3.10 2.64
C VAL A 17 11.71 1.72 2.21
N VAL A 18 10.81 0.98 1.58
CA VAL A 18 11.09 -0.30 0.95
C VAL A 18 11.05 -0.11 -0.55
N LEU A 19 12.13 -0.47 -1.23
CA LEU A 19 12.10 -0.69 -2.66
C LEU A 19 11.68 -2.13 -2.94
N THR A 20 10.60 -2.25 -3.70
CA THR A 20 10.22 -3.53 -4.31
C THR A 20 11.05 -3.74 -5.57
N ASP A 21 11.55 -4.97 -5.74
CA ASP A 21 12.32 -5.32 -6.94
C ASP A 21 11.33 -5.43 -8.11
N GLU A 22 11.79 -5.14 -9.33
CA GLU A 22 11.00 -5.42 -10.53
C GLU A 22 10.65 -6.92 -10.59
N PRO A 23 9.40 -7.30 -10.92
CA PRO A 23 9.05 -8.69 -11.06
C PRO A 23 9.87 -9.31 -12.21
N THR A 24 10.67 -10.33 -11.90
CA THR A 24 11.58 -11.01 -12.83
C THR A 24 10.87 -11.93 -13.85
N GLU A 25 9.56 -11.81 -14.02
CA GLU A 25 8.78 -12.70 -14.89
C GLU A 25 8.45 -12.04 -16.23
N ASP A 26 8.99 -12.61 -17.31
CA ASP A 26 8.69 -12.35 -18.74
C ASP A 26 7.25 -12.77 -19.13
N GLY A 27 6.27 -12.48 -18.28
CA GLY A 27 4.85 -12.64 -18.55
C GLY A 27 4.26 -11.30 -19.00
N GLN A 28 3.39 -11.31 -20.01
CA GLN A 28 2.67 -10.12 -20.51
C GLN A 28 1.64 -9.56 -19.51
N ALA A 29 2.03 -9.34 -18.27
CA ALA A 29 1.29 -8.58 -17.27
C ALA A 29 2.03 -7.25 -17.08
N THR A 30 1.27 -6.15 -17.05
CA THR A 30 1.75 -4.78 -16.79
C THR A 30 2.94 -4.78 -15.83
N VAL A 31 4.13 -4.47 -16.36
CA VAL A 31 5.38 -4.33 -15.60
C VAL A 31 5.08 -3.38 -14.44
N MET A 32 5.04 -3.93 -13.22
CA MET A 32 5.04 -3.07 -12.03
C MET A 32 6.47 -2.56 -11.91
N ASP A 33 6.70 -1.33 -12.38
CA ASP A 33 7.96 -0.62 -12.14
C ASP A 33 8.34 -0.75 -10.67
N SER A 34 9.62 -0.87 -10.35
CA SER A 34 10.13 -0.91 -8.97
C SER A 34 9.45 0.16 -8.11
N GLU A 35 8.60 -0.27 -7.17
CA GLU A 35 7.80 0.64 -6.36
C GLU A 35 8.53 0.96 -5.05
N VAL A 36 8.68 2.25 -4.76
CA VAL A 36 9.09 2.74 -3.45
C VAL A 36 7.87 2.83 -2.55
N ILE A 37 7.96 2.22 -1.36
CA ILE A 37 6.89 2.17 -0.34
C ILE A 37 7.40 2.80 0.95
N CYS A 38 6.76 3.89 1.41
CA CYS A 38 7.04 4.54 2.69
C CYS A 38 6.27 3.85 3.82
N LEU A 39 6.98 3.33 4.83
CA LEU A 39 6.40 2.59 5.95
C LEU A 39 5.77 3.51 7.01
N GLU A 40 6.08 4.79 6.97
CA GLU A 40 5.58 5.82 7.87
C GLU A 40 4.52 6.72 7.21
N ILE A 41 3.89 6.30 6.12
CA ILE A 41 2.75 7.03 5.57
C ILE A 41 1.62 7.11 6.62
N GLY A 42 0.96 8.26 6.76
CA GLY A 42 -0.09 8.47 7.76
C GLY A 42 -0.57 9.92 7.85
N GLU A 43 -1.33 10.25 8.89
CA GLU A 43 -2.09 11.53 9.02
C GLU A 43 -1.25 12.81 8.90
N ARG A 44 0.06 12.75 9.13
CA ARG A 44 0.99 13.88 8.95
C ARG A 44 1.33 14.17 7.48
N CYS A 45 0.96 13.29 6.56
CA CYS A 45 1.26 13.41 5.14
C CYS A 45 0.18 14.23 4.42
N THR A 46 0.08 15.52 4.74
CA THR A 46 -1.01 16.40 4.27
C THR A 46 -0.81 17.00 2.88
N GLY A 47 0.37 16.81 2.27
CA GLY A 47 0.67 17.28 0.91
C GLY A 47 0.02 16.43 -0.18
N SER A 48 -0.11 16.99 -1.39
CA SER A 48 -0.62 16.26 -2.56
C SER A 48 0.28 15.10 -2.99
N LEU A 49 1.59 15.20 -2.71
CA LEU A 49 2.59 14.19 -3.01
C LEU A 49 3.49 13.93 -1.78
N CYS A 50 3.91 12.68 -1.63
CA CYS A 50 4.95 12.30 -0.69
C CYS A 50 6.29 12.87 -1.17
N PRO A 51 7.00 13.69 -0.37
CA PRO A 51 8.26 14.30 -0.78
C PRO A 51 9.39 13.29 -1.00
N VAL A 52 9.27 12.08 -0.43
CA VAL A 52 10.26 11.00 -0.56
C VAL A 52 10.01 10.16 -1.81
N CYS A 53 8.74 9.89 -2.12
CA CYS A 53 8.37 8.91 -3.15
C CYS A 53 7.75 9.54 -4.42
N ALA A 54 7.52 10.86 -4.42
CA ALA A 54 6.91 11.62 -5.50
C ALA A 54 5.54 11.11 -6.00
N VAL A 55 4.82 10.35 -5.16
CA VAL A 55 3.47 9.84 -5.45
C VAL A 55 2.45 10.36 -4.44
N SER A 56 1.16 10.34 -4.80
CA SER A 56 0.11 10.79 -3.89
C SER A 56 0.06 9.92 -2.63
N TRP A 57 -0.43 10.51 -1.53
CA TRP A 57 -0.65 9.76 -0.29
C TRP A 57 -1.56 8.55 -0.55
N GLU A 58 -2.68 8.73 -1.26
CA GLU A 58 -3.61 7.64 -1.59
C GLU A 58 -2.93 6.48 -2.33
N ALA A 59 -2.07 6.79 -3.32
CA ALA A 59 -1.32 5.77 -4.05
C ALA A 59 -0.30 5.05 -3.14
N MET A 60 0.41 5.80 -2.30
CA MET A 60 1.36 5.24 -1.33
C MET A 60 0.68 4.34 -0.30
N ASP A 61 -0.51 4.72 0.15
CA ASP A 61 -1.30 3.94 1.10
C ASP A 61 -1.79 2.63 0.49
N ALA A 62 -2.27 2.68 -0.75
CA ALA A 62 -2.67 1.49 -1.50
C ALA A 62 -1.48 0.54 -1.74
N ARG A 63 -0.30 1.07 -2.07
CA ARG A 63 0.93 0.27 -2.20
C ARG A 63 1.30 -0.43 -0.91
N LEU A 64 1.30 0.32 0.20
CA LEU A 64 1.61 -0.26 1.51
C LEU A 64 0.58 -1.34 1.89
N ALA A 65 -0.71 -1.12 1.63
CA ALA A 65 -1.75 -2.13 1.87
C ALA A 65 -1.58 -3.39 1.01
N LYS A 66 -1.19 -3.26 -0.26
CA LYS A 66 -0.95 -4.40 -1.17
C LYS A 66 0.33 -5.17 -0.86
N SER A 67 1.36 -4.49 -0.35
CA SER A 67 2.65 -5.11 -0.05
C SER A 67 2.61 -6.11 1.12
N GLY A 68 1.55 -6.08 1.93
CA GLY A 68 1.47 -6.84 3.18
C GLY A 68 2.43 -6.34 4.27
N LEU A 69 3.18 -5.25 4.02
CA LEU A 69 4.08 -4.64 5.00
C LEU A 69 3.28 -3.85 6.04
N ARG A 70 3.76 -3.88 7.29
CA ARG A 70 3.13 -3.24 8.45
C ARG A 70 1.65 -3.63 8.66
N PRO A 71 1.30 -4.93 8.68
CA PRO A 71 -0.07 -5.38 8.86
C PRO A 71 -0.69 -4.97 10.20
N GLU A 72 0.12 -4.66 11.21
CA GLU A 72 -0.28 -4.29 12.57
C GLU A 72 -0.83 -2.87 12.71
N ILE A 73 -0.45 -1.95 11.81
CA ILE A 73 -1.01 -0.58 11.79
C ILE A 73 -2.26 -0.49 10.91
N ARG A 74 -2.56 -1.55 10.16
CA ARG A 74 -3.66 -1.57 9.20
C ARG A 74 -4.93 -2.04 9.88
N ARG A 75 -6.00 -1.26 9.70
CA ARG A 75 -7.33 -1.68 10.17
C ARG A 75 -7.81 -2.81 9.25
N LYS A 76 -7.88 -4.01 9.81
CA LYS A 76 -8.44 -5.19 9.17
C LYS A 76 -9.88 -5.39 9.60
N LEU A 77 -10.70 -5.94 8.71
CA LEU A 77 -12.02 -6.48 9.05
C LEU A 77 -12.22 -7.84 8.38
N PRO A 78 -12.96 -8.77 9.01
CA PRO A 78 -13.47 -9.93 8.30
C PRO A 78 -14.49 -9.48 7.25
N GLY A 79 -14.44 -10.05 6.05
CA GLY A 79 -15.41 -9.78 5.00
C GLY A 79 -15.31 -10.74 3.82
N HIS A 80 -16.33 -10.70 2.96
CA HIS A 80 -16.36 -11.48 1.73
C HIS A 80 -15.52 -10.79 0.65
N CYS A 81 -14.60 -11.54 0.03
CA CYS A 81 -13.83 -11.04 -1.10
C CYS A 81 -14.54 -11.31 -2.44
N GLU A 82 -14.82 -10.25 -3.22
CA GLU A 82 -15.44 -10.36 -4.56
C GLU A 82 -14.53 -11.06 -5.59
N GLY A 83 -13.21 -11.11 -5.35
CA GLY A 83 -12.25 -11.75 -6.26
C GLY A 83 -12.13 -13.26 -6.07
N CYS A 84 -11.96 -13.72 -4.83
CA CYS A 84 -11.79 -15.15 -4.53
C CYS A 84 -13.04 -15.84 -3.96
N GLY A 85 -14.10 -15.09 -3.65
CA GLY A 85 -15.37 -15.60 -3.15
C GLY A 85 -15.32 -16.17 -1.72
N ARG A 86 -14.25 -15.90 -0.97
CA ARG A 86 -14.04 -16.42 0.39
C ARG A 86 -14.33 -15.36 1.44
N GLU A 87 -14.76 -15.81 2.62
CA GLU A 87 -14.67 -15.00 3.84
C GLU A 87 -13.22 -14.99 4.31
N THR A 88 -12.66 -13.80 4.47
CA THR A 88 -11.26 -13.60 4.83
C THR A 88 -11.05 -12.25 5.50
N GLU A 89 -9.83 -11.98 5.94
CA GLU A 89 -9.45 -10.64 6.41
C GLU A 89 -9.25 -9.70 5.22
N LEU A 90 -9.83 -8.51 5.34
CA LEU A 90 -9.73 -7.42 4.37
C LEU A 90 -8.99 -6.26 5.03
N VAL A 91 -7.98 -5.74 4.33
CA VAL A 91 -7.22 -4.56 4.74
C VAL A 91 -7.88 -3.30 4.19
N ILE A 92 -8.23 -2.36 5.07
CA ILE A 92 -8.71 -1.04 4.67
C ILE A 92 -7.52 -0.17 4.24
N SER A 93 -7.64 0.41 3.06
CA SER A 93 -6.77 1.47 2.55
C SER A 93 -7.51 2.81 2.60
N SER A 94 -6.77 3.91 2.67
CA SER A 94 -7.31 5.26 2.53
C SER A 94 -8.05 5.43 1.20
N GLY A 95 -9.02 6.35 1.17
CA GLY A 95 -9.93 6.50 0.02
C GLY A 95 -11.09 5.48 -0.02
N GLY A 96 -11.24 4.65 1.02
CA GLY A 96 -12.36 3.71 1.15
C GLY A 96 -12.20 2.48 0.26
N TYR A 97 -10.98 1.97 0.12
CA TYR A 97 -10.70 0.73 -0.60
C TYR A 97 -10.44 -0.42 0.37
N LEU A 98 -10.78 -1.62 -0.07
CA LEU A 98 -10.57 -2.88 0.63
C LEU A 98 -9.65 -3.75 -0.22
N SER A 99 -8.64 -4.36 0.39
CA SER A 99 -7.79 -5.36 -0.26
C SER A 99 -7.87 -6.69 0.47
N CYS A 100 -8.09 -7.76 -0.28
CA CYS A 100 -8.10 -9.13 0.26
C CYS A 100 -6.69 -9.59 0.62
N THR A 101 -6.50 -10.12 1.84
CA THR A 101 -5.19 -10.62 2.28
C THR A 101 -4.77 -11.93 1.61
N GLU A 102 -5.72 -12.65 0.99
CA GLU A 102 -5.46 -13.96 0.37
C GLU A 102 -5.14 -13.86 -1.13
N CYS A 103 -5.96 -13.12 -1.89
CA CYS A 103 -5.83 -13.04 -3.35
C CYS A 103 -5.36 -11.67 -3.85
N GLY A 104 -5.17 -10.69 -2.97
CA GLY A 104 -4.69 -9.35 -3.33
C GLY A 104 -5.69 -8.50 -4.13
N THR A 105 -6.91 -8.99 -4.38
CA THR A 105 -7.94 -8.20 -5.09
C THR A 105 -8.29 -6.96 -4.29
N THR A 106 -8.33 -5.80 -4.94
CA THR A 106 -8.69 -4.50 -4.34
C THR A 106 -9.99 -3.97 -4.95
N TRP A 107 -10.94 -3.54 -4.12
CA TRP A 107 -12.19 -2.92 -4.57
C TRP A 107 -12.60 -1.78 -3.63
N ARG A 108 -13.53 -0.94 -4.09
CA ARG A 108 -14.06 0.16 -3.27
C ARG A 108 -15.08 -0.36 -2.29
N TRP A 109 -14.99 0.06 -1.03
CA TRP A 109 -16.00 -0.21 -0.01
C TRP A 109 -17.33 0.40 -0.46
N ARG A 110 -18.31 -0.47 -0.72
CA ARG A 110 -19.70 -0.06 -0.95
C ARG A 110 -20.47 -0.32 0.34
N THR A 111 -20.80 0.74 1.08
CA THR A 111 -21.79 0.62 2.17
C THR A 111 -23.14 0.43 1.52
N ALA A 112 -23.81 -0.68 1.83
CA ALA A 112 -25.21 -0.90 1.50
C ALA A 112 -26.10 0.08 2.29
#